data_AF-A0A399PJQ4-F1
#
_entry.id   AF-A0A399PJQ4-F1
#
_cell.length_a   1.000
_cell.length_b   1.000
_cell.length_c   1.000
_cell.angle_alpha   90.00
_cell.angle_beta   90.00
_cell.angle_gamma   90.00
#
_symmetry.space_group_name_H-M   'P 1'
#
loop_
_entity.id
_entity.type
_entity.pdbx_description
1 polymer ?
#
loop_
_entity_poly.entity_id
_entity_poly.type
_entity_poly.pdbx_seq_one_letter_code
_entity_poly.pdbx_strand_id
1 'polypeptide(L)'
;MQRLMEANTALPEQFHEGYTYCFTAHDIAAQLLISGMEQGIFVTNVILRNEKEKKDLEQAEDIVDWLHKSGRMDDEADVLLTVVFPAVLSDMLHCIFEALEASRKGKLAVAYMLLRKPFQESLYLLESLVADKVLFAKMIAEDPSRLRPQNAGGLDGHARRIESVLEIIGETSRLDAGYIAMLRYDKTSRDSFDSICNKAMHLFTDHKAIKTEQYNVNFILSQGEQVLTQWAYLYSRLPYLMTYFICLIEHIAERFAHTHPTYTQDMNRRLAAQLLKSNAQITEHYQTEQLTQLAQTTYYWLSNHCLENDFPLPAAEHLSRMALSGAFPDEQEELVVSRQHLYQQLTLTDLP
;
A
#
# COMPACT_ATOMS: atom_id res chain seq x y z
N MET A 1 13.84 5.30 12.20
CA MET A 1 14.78 6.30 12.75
C MET A 1 16.21 6.15 12.22
N GLN A 2 16.82 4.95 12.22
CA GLN A 2 18.24 4.80 11.82
C GLN A 2 18.57 5.35 10.42
N ARG A 3 17.69 5.16 9.43
CA ARG A 3 17.85 5.69 8.06
C ARG A 3 17.95 7.22 7.99
N LEU A 4 17.18 7.92 8.84
CA LEU A 4 17.19 9.38 8.90
C LEU A 4 18.46 9.95 9.56
N MET A 5 19.19 9.12 10.31
CA MET A 5 20.46 9.49 10.93
C MET A 5 21.66 9.25 10.00
N GLU A 6 21.46 8.68 8.82
CA GLU A 6 22.54 8.47 7.86
C GLU A 6 23.07 9.81 7.32
N ALA A 7 24.39 9.89 7.14
CA ALA A 7 25.08 11.12 6.74
C ALA A 7 24.66 11.68 5.37
N ASN A 8 24.06 10.84 4.52
CA ASN A 8 23.55 11.24 3.19
C ASN A 8 22.06 11.64 3.20
N THR A 9 21.44 11.79 4.37
CA THR A 9 20.05 12.25 4.50
C THR A 9 19.96 13.72 4.13
N ALA A 10 19.16 14.02 3.11
CA ALA A 10 18.83 15.38 2.69
C ALA A 10 17.41 15.80 3.07
N LEU A 11 16.58 14.85 3.53
CA LEU A 11 15.19 15.07 3.89
C LEU A 11 15.04 15.99 5.12
N PRO A 12 14.34 17.13 4.98
CA PRO A 12 14.04 18.03 6.09
C PRO A 12 13.21 17.38 7.21
N GLU A 13 13.48 17.78 8.46
CA GLU A 13 12.83 17.23 9.67
C GLU A 13 11.30 17.32 9.65
N GLN A 14 10.74 18.39 9.08
CA GLN A 14 9.30 18.60 8.96
C GLN A 14 8.57 17.52 8.12
N PHE A 15 9.31 16.67 7.41
CA PHE A 15 8.74 15.58 6.61
C PHE A 15 9.06 14.19 7.18
N HIS A 16 9.75 14.12 8.32
CA HIS A 16 10.21 12.85 8.88
C HIS A 16 9.06 11.95 9.34
N GLU A 17 7.96 12.51 9.85
CA GLU A 17 6.82 11.69 10.26
C GLU A 17 6.11 11.06 9.06
N GLY A 18 5.90 11.83 7.99
CA GLY A 18 5.35 11.31 6.73
C GLY A 18 6.24 10.25 6.09
N TYR A 19 7.56 10.47 6.08
CA TYR A 19 8.53 9.45 5.65
C TYR A 19 8.45 8.19 6.52
N THR A 20 8.41 8.36 7.84
CA THR A 20 8.40 7.23 8.80
C THR A 20 7.13 6.42 8.67
N TYR A 21 5.97 7.06 8.50
CA TYR A 21 4.71 6.38 8.24
C TYR A 21 4.79 5.54 6.95
N CYS A 22 5.23 6.15 5.84
CA CYS A 22 5.30 5.44 4.55
C CYS A 22 6.27 4.26 4.60
N PHE A 23 7.41 4.42 5.27
CA PHE A 23 8.37 3.33 5.46
C PHE A 23 7.85 2.22 6.37
N THR A 24 7.11 2.56 7.42
CA THR A 24 6.52 1.55 8.31
C THR A 24 5.43 0.77 7.61
N ALA A 25 4.56 1.44 6.84
CA ALA A 25 3.58 0.79 5.98
C ALA A 25 4.27 -0.17 5.00
N HIS A 26 5.33 0.31 4.32
CA HIS A 26 6.15 -0.55 3.46
C HIS A 26 6.71 -1.77 4.21
N ASP A 27 7.36 -1.57 5.37
CA ASP A 27 8.04 -2.62 6.11
C ASP A 27 7.04 -3.68 6.64
N ILE A 28 5.82 -3.29 7.01
CA ILE A 28 4.74 -4.22 7.40
C ILE A 28 4.34 -5.11 6.21
N ALA A 29 4.08 -4.51 5.04
CA ALA A 29 3.73 -5.28 3.85
C ALA A 29 4.90 -6.18 3.36
N ALA A 30 6.14 -5.72 3.50
CA ALA A 30 7.32 -6.52 3.20
C ALA A 30 7.50 -7.69 4.16
N GLN A 31 7.26 -7.48 5.46
CA GLN A 31 7.30 -8.55 6.45
C GLN A 31 6.24 -9.61 6.18
N LEU A 32 5.02 -9.20 5.80
CA LEU A 32 3.96 -10.11 5.37
C LEU A 32 4.40 -10.96 4.19
N LEU A 33 5.00 -10.34 3.16
CA LEU A 33 5.48 -11.07 1.99
C LEU A 33 6.60 -12.06 2.34
N ILE A 34 7.63 -11.62 3.08
CA ILE A 34 8.79 -12.45 3.42
C ILE A 34 8.35 -13.64 4.29
N SER A 35 7.62 -13.38 5.37
CA SER A 35 7.14 -14.45 6.27
C SER A 35 6.20 -15.41 5.54
N GLY A 36 5.32 -14.90 4.68
CA GLY A 36 4.44 -15.75 3.88
C GLY A 36 5.18 -16.62 2.87
N MET A 37 6.26 -16.12 2.27
CA MET A 37 7.12 -16.92 1.39
C MET A 37 7.90 -17.99 2.17
N GLU A 38 8.45 -17.64 3.33
CA GLU A 38 9.21 -18.56 4.19
C GLU A 38 8.33 -19.71 4.73
N GLN A 39 7.08 -19.40 5.08
CA GLN A 39 6.10 -20.37 5.54
C GLN A 39 5.38 -21.12 4.41
N GLY A 40 5.61 -20.73 3.15
CA GLY A 40 4.96 -21.35 2.00
C GLY A 40 3.43 -21.17 1.96
N ILE A 41 2.90 -20.06 2.49
CA ILE A 41 1.44 -19.84 2.61
C ILE A 41 0.77 -19.46 1.29
N PHE A 42 1.55 -19.02 0.29
CA PHE A 42 1.05 -18.68 -1.04
C PHE A 42 0.82 -19.93 -1.88
N VAL A 43 -0.03 -20.83 -1.39
CA VAL A 43 -0.37 -22.11 -2.03
C VAL A 43 -1.88 -22.34 -1.98
N THR A 44 -2.39 -22.96 -3.04
CA THR A 44 -3.80 -23.32 -3.15
C THR A 44 -3.94 -24.84 -3.26
N ASN A 45 -4.80 -25.42 -2.42
CA ASN A 45 -5.09 -26.85 -2.45
C ASN A 45 -6.22 -27.16 -3.43
N VAL A 46 -5.90 -27.82 -4.55
CA VAL A 46 -6.89 -28.25 -5.53
C VAL A 46 -7.35 -29.68 -5.21
N ILE A 47 -8.59 -29.83 -4.74
CA ILE A 47 -9.17 -31.15 -4.41
C ILE A 47 -9.63 -31.82 -5.69
N LEU A 48 -9.06 -32.99 -6.05
CA LEU A 48 -9.47 -33.77 -7.23
C LEU A 48 -10.82 -34.47 -6.99
N ARG A 49 -11.74 -34.39 -7.96
CA ARG A 49 -13.10 -34.95 -7.85
C ARG A 49 -13.16 -36.44 -8.18
N ASN A 50 -12.27 -36.94 -9.03
CA ASN A 50 -12.28 -38.32 -9.50
C ASN A 50 -10.92 -38.75 -10.11
N GLU A 51 -10.76 -40.06 -10.34
CA GLU A 51 -9.56 -40.65 -10.95
C GLU A 51 -9.32 -40.19 -12.40
N LYS A 52 -10.34 -39.69 -13.10
CA LYS A 52 -10.16 -39.12 -14.44
C LYS A 52 -9.46 -37.77 -14.36
N GLU A 53 -9.91 -36.87 -13.48
CA GLU A 53 -9.24 -35.58 -13.22
C GLU A 53 -7.77 -35.78 -12.85
N LYS A 54 -7.48 -36.79 -12.02
CA LYS A 54 -6.10 -37.12 -11.64
C LYS A 54 -5.23 -37.47 -12.85
N LYS A 55 -5.71 -38.34 -13.73
CA LYS A 55 -4.99 -38.73 -14.96
C LYS A 55 -4.83 -37.56 -15.92
N ASP A 56 -5.87 -36.74 -16.06
CA ASP A 56 -5.86 -35.58 -16.94
C ASP A 56 -4.84 -34.53 -16.42
N LEU A 57 -4.72 -34.36 -15.10
CA LEU A 57 -3.71 -33.49 -14.47
C LEU A 57 -2.28 -34.06 -14.61
N GLU A 58 -2.09 -35.36 -14.39
CA GLU A 58 -0.78 -36.02 -14.56
C GLU A 58 -0.23 -35.90 -15.99
N GLN A 59 -1.11 -35.71 -16.98
CA GLN A 59 -0.76 -35.52 -18.39
C GLN A 59 -0.71 -34.04 -18.80
N ALA A 60 -1.11 -33.12 -17.93
CA ALA A 60 -1.10 -31.69 -18.23
C ALA A 60 0.32 -31.13 -18.12
N GLU A 61 0.73 -30.35 -19.12
CA GLU A 61 1.99 -29.60 -19.07
C GLU A 61 1.88 -28.33 -18.21
N ASP A 62 0.67 -27.76 -18.11
CA ASP A 62 0.38 -26.52 -17.40
C ASP A 62 -0.89 -26.68 -16.55
N ILE A 63 -0.77 -26.39 -15.26
CA ILE A 63 -1.87 -26.53 -14.28
C ILE A 63 -2.99 -25.52 -14.52
N VAL A 64 -2.67 -24.30 -14.96
CA VAL A 64 -3.66 -23.24 -15.22
C VAL A 64 -4.47 -23.60 -16.46
N ASP A 65 -3.81 -24.06 -17.52
CA ASP A 65 -4.50 -24.52 -18.74
C ASP A 65 -5.40 -25.75 -18.45
N TRP A 66 -4.95 -26.66 -17.59
CA TRP A 66 -5.78 -27.78 -17.13
C TRP A 66 -7.01 -27.32 -16.31
N LEU A 67 -6.83 -26.38 -15.37
CA LEU A 67 -7.92 -25.81 -14.59
C LEU A 67 -8.96 -25.11 -15.49
N HIS A 68 -8.47 -24.35 -16.47
CA HIS A 68 -9.31 -23.68 -17.46
C HIS A 68 -10.13 -24.68 -18.28
N LYS A 69 -9.48 -25.70 -18.87
CA LYS A 69 -10.13 -26.73 -19.70
C LYS A 69 -11.09 -27.63 -18.92
N SER A 70 -10.86 -27.81 -17.61
CA SER A 70 -11.73 -28.60 -16.74
C SER A 70 -12.93 -27.81 -16.18
N GLY A 71 -13.04 -26.51 -16.51
CA GLY A 71 -14.12 -25.64 -16.04
C GLY A 71 -14.03 -25.30 -14.56
N ARG A 72 -12.83 -25.38 -13.98
CA ARG A 72 -12.53 -25.11 -12.56
C ARG A 72 -12.15 -23.65 -12.34
N MET A 73 -13.05 -22.75 -12.72
CA MET A 73 -12.76 -21.31 -12.75
C MET A 73 -12.40 -20.73 -11.38
N ASP A 74 -12.99 -21.25 -10.29
CA ASP A 74 -12.66 -20.80 -8.93
C ASP A 74 -11.26 -21.25 -8.49
N ASP A 75 -10.90 -22.51 -8.76
CA ASP A 75 -9.57 -23.03 -8.44
C ASP A 75 -8.50 -22.37 -9.33
N GLU A 76 -8.80 -22.10 -10.60
CA GLU A 76 -7.96 -21.32 -11.53
C GLU A 76 -7.67 -19.94 -10.94
N ALA A 77 -8.71 -19.24 -10.48
CA ALA A 77 -8.59 -17.93 -9.87
C ALA A 77 -7.76 -17.96 -8.58
N ASP A 78 -7.95 -18.97 -7.72
CA ASP A 78 -7.21 -19.09 -6.47
C ASP A 78 -5.74 -19.48 -6.70
N VAL A 79 -5.44 -20.33 -7.69
CA VAL A 79 -4.06 -20.62 -8.10
C VAL A 79 -3.39 -19.37 -8.66
N LEU A 80 -4.03 -18.67 -9.60
CA LEU A 80 -3.48 -17.43 -10.17
C LEU A 80 -3.26 -16.37 -9.09
N LEU A 81 -4.18 -16.25 -8.14
CA LEU A 81 -4.06 -15.33 -7.01
C LEU A 81 -2.78 -15.61 -6.19
N THR A 82 -2.52 -16.86 -5.84
CA THR A 82 -1.32 -17.24 -5.06
C THR A 82 -0.01 -17.03 -5.80
N VAL A 83 -0.01 -16.97 -7.13
CA VAL A 83 1.19 -16.69 -7.93
C VAL A 83 1.35 -15.19 -8.20
N VAL A 84 0.28 -14.53 -8.63
CA VAL A 84 0.33 -13.14 -9.08
C VAL A 84 0.47 -12.18 -7.90
N PHE A 85 -0.24 -12.40 -6.79
CA PHE A 85 -0.20 -11.50 -5.65
C PHE A 85 1.21 -11.30 -5.06
N PRO A 86 1.95 -12.35 -4.64
CA PRO A 86 3.27 -12.16 -4.06
C PRO A 86 4.28 -11.59 -5.08
N ALA A 87 4.15 -11.93 -6.37
CA ALA A 87 5.01 -11.39 -7.42
C ALA A 87 4.79 -9.89 -7.64
N VAL A 88 3.53 -9.46 -7.74
CA VAL A 88 3.16 -8.04 -7.90
C VAL A 88 3.53 -7.24 -6.65
N LEU A 89 3.24 -7.79 -5.46
CA LEU A 89 3.59 -7.14 -4.19
C LEU A 89 5.10 -6.97 -4.04
N SER A 90 5.90 -7.97 -4.39
CA SER A 90 7.37 -7.90 -4.37
C SER A 90 7.90 -6.75 -5.25
N ASP A 91 7.45 -6.67 -6.50
CA ASP A 91 7.84 -5.60 -7.42
C ASP A 91 7.41 -4.21 -6.91
N MET A 92 6.20 -4.09 -6.36
CA MET A 92 5.71 -2.85 -5.75
C MET A 92 6.60 -2.40 -4.59
N LEU A 93 6.92 -3.32 -3.67
CA LEU A 93 7.72 -3.02 -2.48
C LEU A 93 9.13 -2.58 -2.86
N HIS A 94 9.77 -3.23 -3.82
CA HIS A 94 11.08 -2.79 -4.32
C HIS A 94 11.04 -1.36 -4.88
N CYS A 95 10.02 -1.04 -5.68
CA CYS A 95 9.85 0.30 -6.23
C CYS A 95 9.56 1.35 -5.14
N ILE A 96 8.70 1.03 -4.17
CA ILE A 96 8.36 1.93 -3.05
C ILE A 96 9.59 2.14 -2.15
N PHE A 97 10.30 1.08 -1.79
CA PHE A 97 11.53 1.16 -0.99
C PHE A 97 12.56 2.10 -1.62
N GLU A 98 12.89 1.86 -2.89
CA GLU A 98 13.86 2.68 -3.61
C GLU A 98 13.36 4.12 -3.81
N ALA A 99 12.05 4.32 -3.97
CA ALA A 99 11.49 5.66 -4.05
C ALA A 99 11.63 6.43 -2.72
N LEU A 100 11.34 5.78 -1.60
CA LEU A 100 11.46 6.41 -0.29
C LEU A 100 12.93 6.68 0.05
N GLU A 101 13.85 5.77 -0.28
CA GLU A 101 15.30 5.98 -0.15
C GLU A 101 15.81 7.11 -1.05
N ALA A 102 15.35 7.17 -2.31
CA ALA A 102 15.68 8.25 -3.23
C ALA A 102 15.19 9.60 -2.68
N SER A 103 13.95 9.65 -2.18
CA SER A 103 13.39 10.85 -1.55
C SER A 103 14.20 11.28 -0.34
N ARG A 104 14.60 10.35 0.55
CA ARG A 104 15.44 10.65 1.71
C ARG A 104 16.76 11.32 1.33
N LYS A 105 17.37 10.86 0.24
CA LYS A 105 18.63 11.36 -0.33
C LYS A 105 18.45 12.62 -1.19
N GLY A 106 17.24 13.19 -1.26
CA GLY A 106 16.96 14.39 -2.07
C GLY A 106 16.80 14.15 -3.56
N LYS A 107 16.76 12.89 -4.00
CA LYS A 107 16.62 12.49 -5.42
C LYS A 107 15.14 12.38 -5.79
N LEU A 108 14.39 13.47 -5.66
CA LEU A 108 12.94 13.48 -5.83
C LEU A 108 12.46 13.08 -7.23
N ALA A 109 13.21 13.44 -8.28
CA ALA A 109 12.90 12.97 -9.63
C ALA A 109 12.83 11.44 -9.69
N VAL A 110 13.87 10.77 -9.16
CA VAL A 110 13.94 9.30 -9.11
C VAL A 110 12.82 8.73 -8.25
N ALA A 111 12.54 9.35 -7.11
CA ALA A 111 11.44 8.93 -6.23
C ALA A 111 10.10 8.92 -6.98
N TYR A 112 9.73 10.02 -7.64
CA TYR A 112 8.47 10.10 -8.39
C TYR A 112 8.42 9.17 -9.61
N MET A 113 9.54 8.96 -10.31
CA MET A 113 9.60 7.98 -11.40
C MET A 113 9.25 6.57 -10.90
N LEU A 114 9.80 6.17 -9.75
CA LEU A 114 9.60 4.85 -9.16
C LEU A 114 8.18 4.65 -8.60
N LEU A 115 7.57 5.68 -8.00
CA LEU A 115 6.21 5.59 -7.43
C LEU A 115 5.10 5.45 -8.48
N ARG A 116 5.38 5.79 -9.74
CA ARG A 116 4.40 5.73 -10.82
C ARG A 116 3.81 4.33 -10.99
N LYS A 117 4.68 3.32 -11.14
CA LYS A 117 4.26 1.94 -11.46
C LYS A 117 3.42 1.33 -10.32
N PRO A 118 3.87 1.35 -9.04
CA PRO A 118 3.08 0.82 -7.94
C PRO A 118 1.67 1.42 -7.84
N PHE A 119 1.55 2.75 -7.94
CA PHE A 119 0.27 3.40 -7.71
C PHE A 119 -0.65 3.43 -8.93
N GLN A 120 -0.11 3.58 -10.15
CA GLN A 120 -0.97 3.66 -11.33
C GLN A 120 -1.33 2.28 -11.88
N GLU A 121 -0.39 1.34 -11.88
CA GLU A 121 -0.54 0.05 -12.57
C GLU A 121 -0.73 -1.10 -11.58
N SER A 122 0.17 -1.27 -10.62
CA SER A 122 0.13 -2.44 -9.74
C SER A 122 -1.09 -2.44 -8.81
N LEU A 123 -1.43 -1.29 -8.20
CA LEU A 123 -2.67 -1.16 -7.43
C LEU A 123 -3.92 -1.42 -8.29
N TYR A 124 -3.95 -0.96 -9.54
CA TYR A 124 -5.07 -1.23 -10.45
C TYR A 124 -5.28 -2.74 -10.67
N LEU A 125 -4.18 -3.47 -10.81
CA LEU A 125 -4.19 -4.91 -11.00
C LEU A 125 -4.74 -5.62 -9.75
N LEU A 126 -4.24 -5.25 -8.56
CA LEU A 126 -4.70 -5.83 -7.28
C LEU A 126 -6.17 -5.48 -6.97
N GLU A 127 -6.62 -4.28 -7.34
CA GLU A 127 -8.03 -3.89 -7.24
C GLU A 127 -8.93 -4.75 -8.14
N SER A 128 -8.48 -5.06 -9.35
CA SER A 128 -9.24 -5.91 -10.28
C SER A 128 -9.44 -7.31 -9.70
N LEU A 129 -8.43 -7.82 -9.01
CA LEU A 129 -8.44 -9.09 -8.30
C LEU A 129 -9.40 -9.09 -7.10
N VAL A 130 -9.43 -8.01 -6.31
CA VAL A 130 -10.38 -7.87 -5.19
C VAL A 130 -11.82 -7.71 -5.67
N ALA A 131 -12.03 -6.94 -6.75
CA ALA A 131 -13.35 -6.68 -7.29
C ALA A 131 -14.03 -7.95 -7.85
N ASP A 132 -13.31 -8.75 -8.64
CA ASP A 132 -13.81 -10.01 -9.17
C ASP A 132 -12.66 -10.95 -9.57
N LYS A 133 -12.35 -11.93 -8.71
CA LYS A 133 -11.25 -12.88 -8.92
C LYS A 133 -11.44 -13.76 -10.16
N VAL A 134 -12.68 -14.11 -10.50
CA VAL A 134 -12.98 -15.02 -11.62
C VAL A 134 -12.84 -14.25 -12.94
N LEU A 135 -13.37 -13.03 -12.99
CA LEU A 135 -13.18 -12.14 -14.13
C LEU A 135 -11.69 -11.78 -14.31
N PHE A 136 -10.98 -11.53 -13.21
CA PHE A 136 -9.53 -11.31 -13.22
C PHE A 136 -8.77 -12.48 -13.85
N ALA A 137 -9.02 -13.71 -13.38
CA ALA A 137 -8.41 -14.93 -13.91
C ALA A 137 -8.67 -15.09 -15.41
N LYS A 138 -9.93 -14.92 -15.81
CA LYS A 138 -10.33 -14.94 -17.22
C LYS A 138 -9.59 -13.89 -18.05
N MET A 139 -9.44 -12.66 -17.55
CA MET A 139 -8.70 -11.62 -18.26
C MET A 139 -7.22 -11.94 -18.38
N ILE A 140 -6.58 -12.51 -17.35
CA ILE A 140 -5.19 -12.95 -17.42
C ILE A 140 -5.02 -14.06 -18.48
N ALA A 141 -5.96 -15.01 -18.56
CA ALA A 141 -5.88 -16.12 -19.51
C ALA A 141 -6.15 -15.68 -20.96
N GLU A 142 -7.16 -14.83 -21.19
CA GLU A 142 -7.65 -14.51 -22.54
C GLU A 142 -7.05 -13.23 -23.13
N ASP A 143 -6.97 -12.15 -22.34
CA ASP A 143 -6.49 -10.84 -22.81
C ASP A 143 -5.97 -9.96 -21.65
N PRO A 144 -4.72 -10.15 -21.21
CA PRO A 144 -4.12 -9.38 -20.14
C PRO A 144 -4.12 -7.86 -20.39
N SER A 145 -4.23 -7.42 -21.64
CA SER A 145 -4.26 -6.00 -21.97
C SER A 145 -5.49 -5.29 -21.43
N ARG A 146 -6.54 -6.03 -21.07
CA ARG A 146 -7.76 -5.51 -20.43
C ARG A 146 -7.52 -5.06 -18.99
N LEU A 147 -6.49 -5.59 -18.33
CA LEU A 147 -6.11 -5.24 -16.96
C LEU A 147 -5.21 -4.00 -16.87
N ARG A 148 -5.28 -3.11 -17.88
CA ARG A 148 -4.57 -1.84 -17.86
C ARG A 148 -5.46 -0.68 -17.37
N PRO A 149 -4.89 0.31 -16.66
CA PRO A 149 -5.63 1.47 -16.16
C PRO A 149 -6.43 2.23 -17.21
N GLN A 150 -5.96 2.28 -18.47
CA GLN A 150 -6.63 3.02 -19.53
C GLN A 150 -8.03 2.46 -19.85
N ASN A 151 -8.32 1.21 -19.47
CA ASN A 151 -9.61 0.56 -19.71
C ASN A 151 -10.66 0.89 -18.65
N ALA A 152 -10.31 1.66 -17.61
CA ALA A 152 -11.22 1.97 -16.51
C ALA A 152 -12.41 2.85 -16.93
N GLY A 153 -12.32 3.56 -18.06
CA GLY A 153 -13.33 4.55 -18.47
C GLY A 153 -13.07 5.96 -17.93
N GLY A 154 -11.80 6.34 -17.79
CA GLY A 154 -11.40 7.66 -17.30
C GLY A 154 -11.54 7.82 -15.78
N LEU A 155 -11.52 9.06 -15.29
CA LEU A 155 -11.47 9.35 -13.86
C LEU A 155 -12.69 8.82 -13.10
N ASP A 156 -13.89 9.03 -13.62
CA ASP A 156 -15.15 8.52 -13.03
C ASP A 156 -15.19 6.99 -13.01
N GLY A 157 -14.59 6.36 -14.02
CA GLY A 157 -14.41 4.92 -14.08
C GLY A 157 -13.47 4.38 -13.00
N HIS A 158 -12.37 5.09 -12.75
CA HIS A 158 -11.47 4.77 -11.64
C HIS A 158 -12.15 4.95 -10.28
N ALA A 159 -12.85 6.08 -10.07
CA ALA A 159 -13.55 6.35 -8.82
C ALA A 159 -14.58 5.26 -8.50
N ARG A 160 -15.42 4.86 -9.45
CA ARG A 160 -16.41 3.79 -9.23
C ARG A 160 -15.80 2.44 -8.91
N ARG A 161 -14.69 2.08 -9.57
CA ARG A 161 -13.98 0.83 -9.27
C ARG A 161 -13.39 0.85 -7.87
N ILE A 162 -12.72 1.95 -7.51
CA ILE A 162 -12.11 2.12 -6.19
C ILE A 162 -13.21 2.09 -5.12
N GLU A 163 -14.37 2.73 -5.35
CA GLU A 163 -15.51 2.71 -4.43
C GLU A 163 -15.96 1.27 -4.15
N SER A 164 -16.16 0.47 -5.20
CA SER A 164 -16.51 -0.95 -5.04
C SER A 164 -15.46 -1.74 -4.26
N VAL A 165 -14.17 -1.43 -4.46
CA VAL A 165 -13.09 -2.05 -3.67
C VAL A 165 -13.14 -1.60 -2.21
N LEU A 166 -13.37 -0.31 -1.95
CA LEU A 166 -13.51 0.22 -0.58
C LEU A 166 -14.70 -0.39 0.15
N GLU A 167 -15.81 -0.65 -0.54
CA GLU A 167 -16.97 -1.35 0.01
C GLU A 167 -16.62 -2.79 0.40
N ILE A 168 -15.87 -3.51 -0.46
CA ILE A 168 -15.44 -4.90 -0.20
C ILE A 168 -14.49 -4.98 1.00
N ILE A 169 -13.54 -4.05 1.10
CA ILE A 169 -12.54 -4.06 2.19
C ILE A 169 -13.03 -3.33 3.45
N GLY A 170 -14.21 -2.70 3.43
CA GLY A 170 -14.82 -2.04 4.59
C GLY A 170 -14.24 -0.66 4.95
N GLU A 171 -13.68 0.07 3.99
CA GLU A 171 -12.90 1.31 4.23
C GLU A 171 -13.57 2.60 3.74
N THR A 172 -14.82 2.53 3.25
CA THR A 172 -15.57 3.70 2.72
C THR A 172 -15.77 4.83 3.74
N SER A 173 -15.77 4.53 5.04
CA SER A 173 -15.93 5.53 6.10
C SER A 173 -14.66 6.37 6.35
N ARG A 174 -13.51 5.88 5.89
CA ARG A 174 -12.19 6.44 6.18
C ARG A 174 -11.49 6.94 4.93
N LEU A 175 -11.73 6.30 3.78
CA LEU A 175 -11.11 6.63 2.50
C LEU A 175 -12.18 7.04 1.48
N ASP A 176 -11.85 8.09 0.72
CA ASP A 176 -12.65 8.61 -0.39
C ASP A 176 -12.12 8.08 -1.74
N ALA A 177 -12.97 7.37 -2.48
CA ALA A 177 -12.61 6.78 -3.77
C ALA A 177 -12.32 7.82 -4.86
N GLY A 178 -13.06 8.94 -4.86
CA GLY A 178 -12.88 10.03 -5.81
C GLY A 178 -11.51 10.69 -5.66
N TYR A 179 -11.07 10.88 -4.42
CA TYR A 179 -9.78 11.43 -4.07
C TYR A 179 -8.65 10.46 -4.42
N ILE A 180 -8.78 9.17 -4.12
CA ILE A 180 -7.79 8.15 -4.56
C ILE A 180 -7.67 8.15 -6.08
N ALA A 181 -8.79 8.19 -6.81
CA ALA A 181 -8.81 8.23 -8.27
C ALA A 181 -8.13 9.51 -8.80
N MET A 182 -8.44 10.67 -8.20
CA MET A 182 -7.85 11.96 -8.55
C MET A 182 -6.33 11.93 -8.33
N LEU A 183 -5.88 11.50 -7.15
CA LEU A 183 -4.46 11.40 -6.80
C LEU A 183 -3.69 10.54 -7.78
N ARG A 184 -4.28 9.48 -8.34
CA ARG A 184 -3.56 8.50 -9.15
C ARG A 184 -3.65 8.75 -10.65
N TYR A 185 -4.77 9.27 -11.14
CA TYR A 185 -5.12 9.21 -12.56
C TYR A 185 -5.53 10.55 -13.18
N ASP A 186 -5.79 11.60 -12.39
CA ASP A 186 -6.17 12.89 -12.96
C ASP A 186 -4.95 13.58 -13.57
N LYS A 187 -4.97 13.75 -14.89
CA LYS A 187 -3.90 14.40 -15.67
C LYS A 187 -4.00 15.93 -15.69
N THR A 188 -5.13 16.45 -15.21
CA THR A 188 -5.48 17.87 -15.25
C THR A 188 -5.26 18.53 -13.90
N SER A 189 -5.39 17.78 -12.80
CA SER A 189 -5.08 18.25 -11.47
C SER A 189 -3.57 18.35 -11.23
N ARG A 190 -3.14 19.49 -10.68
CA ARG A 190 -1.79 19.66 -10.13
C ARG A 190 -1.58 18.86 -8.84
N ASP A 191 -2.68 18.47 -8.20
CA ASP A 191 -2.71 17.68 -6.96
C ASP A 191 -2.69 16.17 -7.24
N SER A 192 -2.09 15.72 -8.35
CA SER A 192 -2.09 14.32 -8.79
C SER A 192 -0.68 13.77 -9.00
N PHE A 193 -0.48 12.52 -8.57
CA PHE A 193 0.73 11.76 -8.85
C PHE A 193 0.93 11.55 -10.35
N ASP A 194 -0.12 11.44 -11.17
CA ASP A 194 0.06 11.34 -12.63
C ASP A 194 0.81 12.56 -13.16
N SER A 195 0.39 13.75 -12.77
CA SER A 195 0.98 15.02 -13.18
C SER A 195 2.46 15.13 -12.78
N ILE A 196 2.79 14.88 -11.51
CA ILE A 196 4.16 15.04 -11.01
C ILE A 196 5.09 13.90 -11.43
N CYS A 197 4.61 12.66 -11.50
CA CYS A 197 5.40 11.53 -11.99
C CYS A 197 5.67 11.65 -13.49
N ASN A 198 4.73 12.16 -14.29
CA ASN A 198 4.99 12.46 -15.70
C ASN A 198 6.06 13.56 -15.86
N LYS A 199 6.04 14.61 -15.03
CA LYS A 199 7.12 15.61 -15.01
C LYS A 199 8.48 15.02 -14.61
N ALA A 200 8.50 14.03 -13.73
CA ALA A 200 9.73 13.35 -13.34
C ALA A 200 10.27 12.43 -14.43
N MET A 201 9.40 11.77 -15.19
CA MET A 201 9.75 10.86 -16.29
C MET A 201 10.21 11.58 -17.56
N HIS A 202 9.65 12.75 -17.86
CA HIS A 202 9.87 13.45 -19.12
C HIS A 202 10.68 14.74 -18.94
N LEU A 203 11.70 14.93 -19.78
CA LEU A 203 12.51 16.15 -19.81
C LEU A 203 11.66 17.40 -20.12
N PHE A 204 10.72 17.24 -21.04
CA PHE A 204 9.77 18.26 -21.46
C PHE A 204 8.37 17.65 -21.47
N THR A 205 7.39 18.41 -20.99
CA THR A 205 5.98 18.05 -20.95
C THR A 205 5.18 19.13 -21.67
N ASP A 206 4.28 18.74 -22.56
CA ASP A 206 3.47 19.67 -23.36
C ASP A 206 2.00 19.77 -22.91
N HIS A 207 1.57 18.89 -22.01
CA HIS A 207 0.21 18.89 -21.49
C HIS A 207 -0.08 20.16 -20.69
N LYS A 208 -1.21 20.83 -20.96
CA LYS A 208 -1.54 22.18 -20.45
C LYS A 208 -1.38 22.33 -18.93
N ALA A 209 -1.71 21.30 -18.15
CA ALA A 209 -1.62 21.33 -16.69
C ALA A 209 -0.18 21.23 -16.14
N ILE A 210 0.72 20.59 -16.90
CA ILE A 210 2.10 20.28 -16.48
C ILE A 210 3.15 20.78 -17.47
N LYS A 211 2.80 21.74 -18.34
CA LYS A 211 3.68 22.20 -19.40
C LYS A 211 5.00 22.71 -18.83
N THR A 212 6.13 22.28 -19.39
CA THR A 212 7.45 22.76 -18.98
C THR A 212 7.57 24.25 -19.26
N GLU A 213 8.02 25.01 -18.26
CA GLU A 213 8.25 26.44 -18.38
C GLU A 213 9.39 26.75 -19.35
N GLN A 214 9.37 27.94 -19.96
CA GLN A 214 10.47 28.37 -20.82
C GLN A 214 11.80 28.35 -20.05
N TYR A 215 12.85 27.83 -20.68
CA TYR A 215 14.18 27.67 -20.09
C TYR A 215 14.26 26.71 -18.89
N ASN A 216 13.25 25.86 -18.67
CA ASN A 216 13.25 24.82 -17.65
C ASN A 216 13.37 23.41 -18.28
N VAL A 217 13.91 22.44 -17.55
CA VAL A 217 13.96 21.00 -17.91
C VAL A 217 13.36 20.20 -16.76
N ASN A 218 12.07 20.44 -16.49
CA ASN A 218 11.29 19.83 -15.41
C ASN A 218 12.11 19.61 -14.12
N PHE A 219 12.22 18.36 -13.66
CA PHE A 219 12.87 18.02 -12.40
C PHE A 219 14.39 18.21 -12.41
N ILE A 220 15.05 18.27 -13.57
CA ILE A 220 16.51 18.39 -13.66
C ILE A 220 17.00 19.72 -13.08
N LEU A 221 16.21 20.79 -13.26
CA LEU A 221 16.56 22.13 -12.76
C LEU A 221 15.85 22.48 -11.46
N SER A 222 15.18 21.51 -10.80
CA SER A 222 14.55 21.74 -9.50
C SER A 222 15.60 22.03 -8.43
N GLN A 223 15.52 23.22 -7.82
CA GLN A 223 16.41 23.65 -6.73
C GLN A 223 15.64 24.46 -5.68
N GLY A 224 16.22 24.59 -4.48
CA GLY A 224 15.69 25.43 -3.41
C GLY A 224 14.24 25.08 -3.03
N GLU A 225 13.36 26.08 -3.07
CA GLU A 225 11.94 25.95 -2.70
C GLU A 225 11.16 24.92 -3.55
N GLN A 226 11.58 24.65 -4.79
CA GLN A 226 10.93 23.65 -5.64
C GLN A 226 11.11 22.23 -5.07
N VAL A 227 12.27 21.93 -4.49
CA VAL A 227 12.53 20.62 -3.87
C VAL A 227 11.74 20.49 -2.56
N LEU A 228 11.62 21.57 -1.79
CA LEU A 228 10.80 21.59 -0.57
C LEU A 228 9.31 21.38 -0.87
N THR A 229 8.77 22.05 -1.88
CA THR A 229 7.37 21.87 -2.29
C THR A 229 7.11 20.47 -2.87
N GLN A 230 8.10 19.87 -3.53
CA GLN A 230 8.02 18.46 -3.95
C GLN A 230 7.98 17.50 -2.75
N TRP A 231 8.78 17.70 -1.70
CA TRP A 231 8.67 16.89 -0.49
C TRP A 231 7.35 17.12 0.25
N ALA A 232 6.92 18.37 0.35
CA ALA A 232 5.66 18.71 1.00
C ALA A 232 4.47 18.09 0.28
N TYR A 233 4.48 18.09 -1.07
CA TYR A 233 3.51 17.35 -1.85
C TYR A 233 3.58 15.84 -1.57
N LEU A 234 4.79 15.26 -1.65
CA LEU A 234 4.99 13.83 -1.46
C LEU A 234 4.42 13.38 -0.11
N TYR A 235 4.88 13.99 0.98
CA TYR A 235 4.58 13.51 2.33
C TYR A 235 3.25 13.97 2.90
N SER A 236 2.50 14.81 2.19
CA SER A 236 1.09 15.02 2.55
C SER A 236 0.13 14.09 1.80
N ARG A 237 0.47 13.57 0.60
CA ARG A 237 -0.41 12.67 -0.18
C ARG A 237 -0.03 11.21 -0.07
N LEU A 238 1.26 10.90 0.00
CA LEU A 238 1.76 9.53 0.04
C LEU A 238 1.24 8.76 1.25
N PRO A 239 1.16 9.31 2.48
CA PRO A 239 0.57 8.59 3.61
C PRO A 239 -0.87 8.12 3.36
N TYR A 240 -1.67 8.94 2.68
CA TYR A 240 -3.05 8.58 2.34
C TYR A 240 -3.10 7.39 1.36
N LEU A 241 -2.28 7.42 0.30
CA LEU A 241 -2.19 6.30 -0.64
C LEU A 241 -1.56 5.04 -0.02
N MET A 242 -0.59 5.20 0.88
CA MET A 242 0.02 4.08 1.61
C MET A 242 -0.96 3.45 2.60
N THR A 243 -1.88 4.24 3.18
CA THR A 243 -3.00 3.70 3.98
C THR A 243 -3.87 2.79 3.12
N TYR A 244 -4.31 3.30 1.95
CA TYR A 244 -5.11 2.51 1.01
C TYR A 244 -4.38 1.24 0.54
N PHE A 245 -3.09 1.36 0.21
CA PHE A 245 -2.24 0.23 -0.14
C PHE A 245 -2.25 -0.84 0.94
N ILE A 246 -2.00 -0.49 2.21
CA ILE A 246 -1.97 -1.48 3.30
C ILE A 246 -3.32 -2.17 3.48
N CYS A 247 -4.43 -1.42 3.52
CA CYS A 247 -5.77 -2.02 3.63
C CYS A 247 -6.05 -3.04 2.52
N LEU A 248 -5.64 -2.73 1.28
CA LEU A 248 -5.81 -3.63 0.15
C LEU A 248 -4.94 -4.89 0.29
N ILE A 249 -3.67 -4.73 0.67
CA ILE A 249 -2.74 -5.86 0.85
C ILE A 249 -3.20 -6.77 1.99
N GLU A 250 -3.60 -6.20 3.13
CA GLU A 250 -4.13 -6.95 4.28
C GLU A 250 -5.36 -7.76 3.89
N HIS A 251 -6.33 -7.14 3.20
CA HIS A 251 -7.53 -7.84 2.74
C HIS A 251 -7.22 -9.03 1.81
N ILE A 252 -6.26 -8.87 0.89
CA ILE A 252 -5.86 -9.98 0.01
C ILE A 252 -5.15 -11.07 0.81
N ALA A 253 -4.26 -10.66 1.73
CA ALA A 253 -3.46 -11.58 2.52
C ALA A 253 -4.28 -12.41 3.51
N GLU A 254 -5.36 -11.87 4.09
CA GLU A 254 -6.27 -12.59 5.00
C GLU A 254 -6.84 -13.89 4.39
N ARG A 255 -6.83 -14.02 3.06
CA ARG A 255 -7.24 -15.24 2.36
C ARG A 255 -6.28 -16.41 2.52
N PHE A 256 -5.01 -16.14 2.81
CA PHE A 256 -3.92 -17.12 2.82
C PHE A 256 -3.11 -17.10 4.12
N ALA A 257 -3.14 -15.99 4.86
CA ALA A 257 -2.37 -15.75 6.06
C ALA A 257 -3.29 -15.57 7.27
N HIS A 258 -3.25 -16.53 8.21
CA HIS A 258 -3.88 -16.37 9.50
C HIS A 258 -2.91 -15.69 10.47
N THR A 259 -3.01 -14.37 10.58
CA THR A 259 -2.19 -13.59 11.51
C THR A 259 -2.81 -13.60 12.90
N HIS A 260 -1.98 -13.70 13.95
CA HIS A 260 -2.47 -13.64 15.33
C HIS A 260 -3.16 -12.29 15.59
N PRO A 261 -4.42 -12.23 16.09
CA PRO A 261 -5.19 -10.99 16.19
C PRO A 261 -4.48 -9.87 16.97
N THR A 262 -3.79 -10.21 18.06
CA THR A 262 -3.02 -9.24 18.84
C THR A 262 -1.89 -8.60 18.04
N TYR A 263 -1.22 -9.35 17.17
CA TYR A 263 -0.17 -8.80 16.30
C TYR A 263 -0.77 -7.77 15.33
N THR A 264 -1.88 -8.11 14.68
CA THR A 264 -2.59 -7.19 13.77
C THR A 264 -3.01 -5.92 14.49
N GLN A 265 -3.57 -6.03 15.70
CA GLN A 265 -3.96 -4.88 16.51
C GLN A 265 -2.75 -4.02 16.91
N ASP A 266 -1.62 -4.62 17.29
CA ASP A 266 -0.37 -3.90 17.58
C ASP A 266 0.12 -3.11 16.36
N MET A 267 0.11 -3.73 15.17
CA MET A 267 0.52 -3.08 13.92
C MET A 267 -0.44 -1.93 13.55
N ASN A 268 -1.75 -2.13 13.70
CA ASN A 268 -2.74 -1.10 13.45
C ASN A 268 -2.58 0.09 14.38
N ARG A 269 -2.26 -0.13 15.68
CA ARG A 269 -1.95 0.96 16.61
C ARG A 269 -0.70 1.73 16.19
N ARG A 270 0.35 1.04 15.74
CA ARG A 270 1.58 1.68 15.22
C ARG A 270 1.28 2.56 14.03
N LEU A 271 0.60 2.02 13.02
CA LEU A 271 0.22 2.75 11.80
C LEU A 271 -0.69 3.93 12.12
N ALA A 272 -1.70 3.75 12.97
CA ALA A 272 -2.61 4.82 13.38
C ALA A 272 -1.85 5.97 14.07
N ALA A 273 -1.00 5.66 15.06
CA ALA A 273 -0.24 6.68 15.76
C ALA A 273 0.72 7.44 14.82
N GLN A 274 1.41 6.73 13.92
CA GLN A 274 2.29 7.35 12.94
C GLN A 274 1.53 8.21 11.92
N LEU A 275 0.34 7.76 11.48
CA LEU A 275 -0.50 8.51 10.55
C LEU A 275 -0.96 9.83 11.18
N LEU A 276 -1.38 9.79 12.45
CA LEU A 276 -1.78 10.99 13.20
C LEU A 276 -0.62 11.97 13.34
N LYS A 277 0.58 11.49 13.68
CA LYS A 277 1.80 12.32 13.74
C LYS A 277 2.15 12.91 12.37
N SER A 278 2.06 12.12 11.30
CA SER A 278 2.30 12.57 9.94
C SER A 278 1.31 13.66 9.54
N ASN A 279 0.01 13.46 9.77
CA ASN A 279 -1.02 14.43 9.38
C ASN A 279 -0.88 15.76 10.16
N ALA A 280 -0.45 15.71 11.43
CA ALA A 280 -0.20 16.91 12.23
C ALA A 280 0.93 17.80 11.69
N GLN A 281 1.82 17.28 10.84
CA GLN A 281 2.92 18.05 10.21
C GLN A 281 2.54 18.65 8.85
N ILE A 282 1.36 18.33 8.31
CA ILE A 282 0.92 18.86 7.03
C ILE A 282 0.57 20.34 7.18
N THR A 283 1.16 21.18 6.33
CA THR A 283 0.87 22.62 6.34
C THR A 283 -0.51 22.90 5.76
N GLU A 284 -1.14 23.99 6.19
CA GLU A 284 -2.50 24.38 5.78
C GLU A 284 -2.69 24.39 4.26
N HIS A 285 -1.67 24.80 3.50
CA HIS A 285 -1.70 24.82 2.03
C HIS A 285 -1.87 23.44 1.38
N TYR A 286 -1.46 22.38 2.08
CA TYR A 286 -1.52 21.00 1.61
C TYR A 286 -2.56 20.16 2.34
N GLN A 287 -3.30 20.75 3.28
CA GLN A 287 -4.38 20.09 3.97
C GLN A 287 -5.60 19.97 3.04
N THR A 288 -6.27 18.81 3.09
CA THR A 288 -7.54 18.58 2.41
C THR A 288 -8.58 18.06 3.39
N GLU A 289 -9.85 18.09 2.98
CA GLU A 289 -10.94 17.49 3.75
C GLU A 289 -10.70 15.98 3.95
N GLN A 290 -10.22 15.28 2.93
CA GLN A 290 -9.97 13.84 2.96
C GLN A 290 -8.83 13.47 3.92
N LEU A 291 -7.74 14.25 3.96
CA LEU A 291 -6.66 14.06 4.93
C LEU A 291 -7.16 14.29 6.37
N THR A 292 -8.00 15.31 6.55
CA THR A 292 -8.61 15.62 7.85
C THR A 292 -9.55 14.50 8.31
N GLN A 293 -10.42 14.03 7.42
CA GLN A 293 -11.35 12.93 7.66
C GLN A 293 -10.60 11.64 8.02
N LEU A 294 -9.57 11.27 7.24
CA LEU A 294 -8.75 10.10 7.51
C LEU A 294 -8.15 10.15 8.93
N ALA A 295 -7.58 11.30 9.31
CA ALA A 295 -6.99 11.46 10.64
C ALA A 295 -8.04 11.43 11.76
N GLN A 296 -9.19 12.06 11.57
CA GLN A 296 -10.28 12.06 12.55
C GLN A 296 -10.83 10.65 12.77
N THR A 297 -11.14 9.92 11.70
CA THR A 297 -11.63 8.53 11.79
C THR A 297 -10.57 7.62 12.41
N THR A 298 -9.29 7.82 12.07
CA THR A 298 -8.17 7.06 12.68
C THR A 298 -8.04 7.34 14.17
N TYR A 299 -8.15 8.60 14.59
CA TYR A 299 -8.12 8.96 16.01
C TYR A 299 -9.30 8.39 16.77
N TYR A 300 -10.50 8.43 16.19
CA TYR A 300 -11.70 7.84 16.78
C TYR A 300 -11.56 6.33 16.97
N TRP A 301 -11.10 5.61 15.93
CA TRP A 301 -10.80 4.19 16.03
C TRP A 301 -9.77 3.92 17.14
N LEU A 302 -8.64 4.64 17.14
CA LEU A 302 -7.56 4.42 18.11
C LEU A 302 -8.03 4.67 19.55
N SER A 303 -8.86 5.70 19.75
CA SER A 303 -9.44 6.05 21.03
C SER A 303 -10.38 4.97 21.56
N ASN A 304 -11.31 4.50 20.72
CA ASN A 304 -12.23 3.42 21.08
C ASN A 304 -11.48 2.13 21.37
N HIS A 305 -10.50 1.79 20.53
CA HIS A 305 -9.66 0.60 20.72
C HIS A 305 -8.89 0.65 22.04
N CYS A 306 -8.41 1.82 22.48
CA CYS A 306 -7.79 1.96 23.80
C CYS A 306 -8.80 1.73 24.93
N LEU A 307 -9.97 2.37 24.86
CA LEU A 307 -11.02 2.26 25.90
C LEU A 307 -11.57 0.84 26.02
N GLU A 308 -11.79 0.15 24.90
CA GLU A 308 -12.26 -1.25 24.86
C GLU A 308 -11.27 -2.24 25.48
N ASN A 309 -9.99 -1.85 25.60
CA ASN A 309 -8.93 -2.64 26.22
C ASN A 309 -8.53 -2.09 27.61
N ASP A 310 -9.38 -1.27 28.24
CA ASP A 310 -9.18 -0.69 29.58
C ASP A 310 -7.97 0.26 29.70
N PHE A 311 -7.58 0.92 28.61
CA PHE A 311 -6.54 1.95 28.59
C PHE A 311 -7.11 3.36 28.40
N PRO A 312 -6.43 4.41 28.90
CA PRO A 312 -6.89 5.78 28.74
C PRO A 312 -6.83 6.23 27.27
N LEU A 313 -7.49 7.37 26.99
CA LEU A 313 -7.44 7.99 25.66
C LEU A 313 -5.99 8.35 25.26
N PRO A 314 -5.62 8.19 23.98
CA PRO A 314 -4.28 8.56 23.52
C PRO A 314 -4.11 10.09 23.49
N ALA A 315 -3.11 10.59 24.22
CA ALA A 315 -2.65 11.97 24.14
C ALA A 315 -1.44 12.09 23.19
N ALA A 316 -1.07 13.31 22.81
CA ALA A 316 0.05 13.57 21.89
C ALA A 316 1.37 12.95 22.38
N GLU A 317 1.61 12.93 23.69
CA GLU A 317 2.80 12.33 24.31
C GLU A 317 2.83 10.79 24.19
N HIS A 318 1.66 10.14 24.15
CA HIS A 318 1.56 8.69 23.97
C HIS A 318 1.92 8.28 22.53
N LEU A 319 1.55 9.08 21.54
CA LEU A 319 1.66 8.72 20.11
C LEU A 319 3.07 8.31 19.70
N SER A 320 4.12 8.91 20.26
CA SER A 320 5.51 8.54 19.94
C SER A 320 5.83 7.10 20.36
N ARG A 321 5.42 6.68 21.56
CA ARG A 321 5.63 5.31 22.04
C ARG A 321 4.74 4.32 21.28
N MET A 322 3.47 4.68 21.04
CA MET A 322 2.54 3.86 20.27
C MET A 322 3.05 3.63 18.84
N ALA A 323 3.54 4.68 18.18
CA ALA A 323 4.13 4.62 16.84
C ALA A 323 5.34 3.68 16.73
N LEU A 324 6.12 3.57 17.81
CA LEU A 324 7.31 2.71 17.84
C LEU A 324 6.95 1.24 18.12
N SER A 325 6.08 1.00 19.09
CA SER A 325 5.92 -0.32 19.72
C SER A 325 4.53 -0.94 19.58
N GLY A 326 3.52 -0.15 19.22
CA GLY A 326 2.12 -0.59 19.29
C GLY A 326 1.60 -0.68 20.73
N ALA A 327 2.34 -0.14 21.70
CA ALA A 327 1.88 -0.09 23.08
C ALA A 327 0.56 0.70 23.21
N PHE A 328 -0.22 0.38 24.24
CA PHE A 328 -1.29 1.27 24.68
C PHE A 328 -0.73 2.45 25.49
N PRO A 329 -1.53 3.53 25.68
CA PRO A 329 -1.24 4.57 26.66
C PRO A 329 -0.91 3.99 28.04
N ASP A 330 0.18 4.44 28.66
CA ASP A 330 0.63 4.02 30.01
C ASP A 330 0.84 2.51 30.23
N GLU A 331 0.87 1.72 29.16
CA GLU A 331 1.11 0.27 29.25
C GLU A 331 2.50 -0.03 29.83
N GLN A 332 2.61 -1.02 30.72
CA GLN A 332 3.91 -1.40 31.29
C GLN A 332 4.84 -2.03 30.25
N GLU A 333 6.13 -1.71 30.30
CA GLU A 333 7.11 -2.15 29.30
C GLU A 333 7.28 -3.67 29.31
N GLU A 334 7.15 -4.34 30.46
CA GLU A 334 7.23 -5.81 30.52
C GLU A 334 6.14 -6.49 29.69
N LEU A 335 4.94 -5.90 29.59
CA LEU A 335 3.84 -6.43 28.79
C LEU A 335 4.12 -6.31 27.29
N VAL A 336 4.67 -5.16 26.88
CA VAL A 336 5.07 -4.91 25.49
C VAL A 336 6.17 -5.90 25.07
N VAL A 337 7.20 -6.06 25.89
CA VAL A 337 8.29 -7.01 25.64
C VAL A 337 7.78 -8.46 25.61
N SER A 338 6.85 -8.82 26.50
CA SER A 338 6.25 -10.16 26.52
C SER A 338 5.51 -10.47 25.22
N ARG A 339 4.75 -9.52 24.66
CA ARG A 339 4.09 -9.70 23.35
C ARG A 339 5.10 -9.85 22.22
N GLN A 340 6.15 -9.05 22.20
CA GLN A 340 7.20 -9.17 21.18
C GLN A 340 7.88 -10.54 21.22
N HIS A 341 8.12 -11.08 22.42
CA HIS A 341 8.68 -12.41 22.56
C HIS A 341 7.72 -13.50 22.08
N LEU A 342 6.42 -13.37 22.35
CA LEU A 342 5.39 -14.27 21.82
C LEU A 342 5.42 -14.30 20.27
N TYR A 343 5.50 -13.13 19.62
CA TYR A 343 5.53 -13.07 18.16
C TYR A 343 6.75 -13.78 17.57
N GLN A 344 7.92 -13.64 18.20
CA GLN A 344 9.14 -14.34 17.79
C GLN A 344 9.04 -15.86 17.98
N GLN A 345 8.36 -16.32 19.02
CA GLN A 345 8.14 -17.76 19.24
C GLN A 345 7.21 -18.35 18.18
N LEU A 346 6.12 -17.64 17.83
CA LEU A 346 5.17 -18.08 16.81
C LEU A 346 5.84 -18.25 15.44
N THR A 347 6.80 -17.38 15.08
CA THR A 347 7.58 -17.54 13.85
C THR A 347 8.51 -18.77 13.83
N LEU A 348 8.85 -19.35 14.99
CA LEU A 348 9.76 -20.50 15.12
C LEU A 348 9.03 -21.84 15.21
N THR A 349 7.75 -21.85 15.57
CA THR A 349 6.97 -23.09 15.81
C THR A 349 6.30 -23.68 14.57
N ASP A 350 6.29 -22.97 13.44
CA ASP A 350 5.63 -23.40 12.19
C ASP A 350 6.61 -23.91 11.11
N LEU A 351 7.79 -24.39 11.51
CA LEU A 351 8.70 -25.15 10.62
C LEU A 351 8.39 -26.65 10.72
N PRO A 352 7.74 -27.27 9.70
CA PRO A 352 7.72 -28.73 9.56
C PRO A 352 9.10 -29.32 9.27
#